data_AF-A0A352B5S4-F1
#
_entry.id   AF-A0A352B5S4-F1
#
_cell.length_a   1.000
_cell.length_b   1.000
_cell.length_c   1.000
_cell.angle_alpha   90.00
_cell.angle_beta   90.00
_cell.angle_gamma   90.00
#
_symmetry.space_group_name_H-M   'P 1'
#
loop_
_entity.id
_entity.type
_entity.pdbx_description
1 polymer ?
#
loop_
_entity_poly.entity_id
_entity_poly.type
_entity_poly.pdbx_seq_one_letter_code
_entity_poly.pdbx_strand_id
1 'polypeptide(L)' 'MAVDRGPEWSHPHIIHLPKFSDARGSLTFIEGKNHIPFSIERVYYLYEVVKETVRGEHAHRDLEQVVIAISGAFDVVVD' A
#
# COMPACT_ATOMS: atom_id res chain seq x y z
N MET A 1 -24.91 -3.46 0.71
CA MET A 1 -24.53 -4.16 -0.53
C MET A 1 -23.31 -4.98 -0.20
N ALA A 2 -23.38 -6.31 -0.34
CA ALA A 2 -22.22 -7.16 -0.08
C ALA A 2 -21.18 -6.90 -1.16
N VAL A 3 -19.99 -6.48 -0.78
CA VAL A 3 -18.84 -6.43 -1.68
C VAL A 3 -18.43 -7.87 -1.93
N ASP A 4 -18.43 -8.26 -3.20
CA ASP A 4 -17.95 -9.58 -3.65
C ASP A 4 -16.45 -9.69 -3.33
N ARG A 5 -16.13 -10.47 -2.29
CA ARG A 5 -14.77 -10.65 -1.78
C ARG A 5 -14.10 -11.73 -2.63
N GLY A 6 -13.35 -11.29 -3.63
CA GLY A 6 -12.47 -12.16 -4.44
C GLY A 6 -11.35 -12.79 -3.60
N PRO A 7 -10.26 -13.32 -4.18
CA PRO A 7 -9.19 -13.96 -3.40
C PRO A 7 -8.47 -12.90 -2.55
N GLU A 8 -9.01 -12.62 -1.37
CA GLU A 8 -8.52 -11.63 -0.43
C GLU A 8 -7.26 -12.14 0.25
N TRP A 9 -6.28 -11.26 0.37
CA TRP A 9 -5.20 -11.48 1.31
C TRP A 9 -5.77 -11.37 2.72
N SER A 10 -5.86 -12.51 3.42
CA SER A 10 -6.39 -12.56 4.78
C SER A 10 -5.44 -11.99 5.84
N HIS A 11 -4.20 -11.68 5.47
CA HIS A 11 -3.17 -11.16 6.36
C HIS A 11 -2.24 -10.19 5.63
N PRO A 12 -1.60 -9.25 6.35
CA PRO A 12 -0.55 -8.40 5.79
C PRO A 12 0.60 -9.25 5.23
N HIS A 13 1.16 -8.83 4.10
CA HIS A 13 2.33 -9.45 3.49
C HIS A 13 3.03 -8.42 2.58
N ILE A 14 4.24 -8.76 2.17
CA ILE A 14 5.05 -7.91 1.30
C ILE A 14 4.66 -8.15 -0.16
N ILE A 15 4.44 -7.07 -0.90
CA ILE A 15 4.12 -7.10 -2.32
C ILE A 15 5.40 -6.76 -3.11
N HIS A 16 5.81 -7.66 -3.99
CA HIS A 16 6.88 -7.41 -4.95
C HIS A 16 6.29 -6.85 -6.24
N LEU A 17 6.42 -5.54 -6.44
CA LEU A 17 5.92 -4.87 -7.63
C LEU A 17 6.94 -4.91 -8.77
N PRO A 18 6.48 -4.93 -10.04
CA PRO A 18 7.40 -4.92 -11.16
C PRO A 18 8.17 -3.59 -11.22
N LYS A 19 9.46 -3.68 -11.57
CA LYS A 19 10.35 -2.54 -11.75
C LYS A 19 10.99 -2.62 -13.13
N PHE A 20 10.78 -1.59 -13.93
CA PHE A 20 11.36 -1.43 -15.25
C PHE A 20 12.41 -0.34 -15.17
N SER A 21 13.64 -0.63 -15.58
CA SER A 21 14.76 0.31 -15.47
C SER A 21 15.42 0.53 -16.83
N ASP A 22 15.70 1.79 -17.15
CA ASP A 22 16.49 2.21 -18.31
C ASP A 22 17.35 3.44 -17.98
N ALA A 23 18.03 4.01 -18.98
CA ALA A 23 18.92 5.16 -18.80
C ALA A 23 18.24 6.42 -18.22
N ARG A 24 16.90 6.49 -18.22
CA ARG A 24 16.11 7.62 -17.70
C ARG A 24 15.72 7.42 -16.24
N GLY A 25 15.87 6.22 -15.69
CA GLY A 25 15.51 5.89 -14.32
C GLY A 25 14.74 4.59 -14.20
N SER A 26 13.93 4.48 -13.14
CA SER A 26 13.11 3.30 -12.86
C SER A 26 11.64 3.67 -12.76
N LEU A 27 10.79 2.80 -13.30
CA LEU A 27 9.34 2.89 -13.26
C LEU A 27 8.75 1.64 -12.61
N THR A 28 7.86 1.86 -11.66
CA THR A 28 6.99 0.85 -11.06
C THR A 28 5.58 1.39 -11.13
N PHE A 29 4.63 0.54 -11.52
CA PHE A 29 3.22 0.89 -11.59
C PHE A 29 2.39 -0.14 -10.82
N ILE A 30 1.18 0.26 -10.43
CA ILE A 30 0.23 -0.57 -9.68
C ILE A 30 -1.13 -0.39 -10.33
N GLU A 31 -1.80 -1.50 -10.56
CA GLU A 31 -3.13 -1.54 -11.15
C GLU A 31 -4.03 -2.32 -10.21
N GLY A 32 -5.18 -1.72 -9.87
CA GLY A 32 -6.23 -2.40 -9.13
C GLY A 32 -6.72 -3.63 -9.90
N LYS A 33 -7.12 -4.67 -9.16
CA LYS A 33 -7.56 -5.96 -9.72
C LYS A 33 -6.53 -6.69 -10.60
N ASN A 34 -5.27 -6.24 -10.64
CA ASN A 34 -4.16 -6.92 -11.30
C ASN A 34 -3.01 -7.17 -10.31
N HIS A 35 -2.38 -6.10 -9.82
CA HIS A 35 -1.27 -6.20 -8.85
C HIS A 35 -1.76 -6.34 -7.41
N ILE A 36 -3.00 -5.93 -7.15
CA ILE A 36 -3.67 -5.96 -5.84
C ILE A 36 -5.11 -6.46 -6.01
N PRO A 37 -5.70 -7.17 -5.03
CA PRO A 37 -7.00 -7.82 -5.20
C PRO A 37 -8.20 -6.86 -5.14
N PHE A 38 -7.97 -5.55 -4.97
CA PHE A 38 -9.00 -4.52 -4.83
C PHE A 38 -8.89 -3.39 -5.86
N SER A 39 -9.96 -2.61 -6.00
CA SER A 39 -10.00 -1.41 -6.83
C SER A 39 -9.35 -0.25 -6.10
N ILE A 40 -8.61 0.60 -6.81
CA ILE A 40 -8.00 1.80 -6.23
C ILE A 40 -9.04 2.92 -6.25
N GLU A 41 -9.73 3.12 -5.12
CA GLU A 41 -10.71 4.20 -4.96
C GLU A 41 -10.08 5.50 -4.44
N ARG A 42 -8.88 5.42 -3.86
CA ARG A 42 -8.18 6.57 -3.28
C ARG A 42 -6.67 6.37 -3.24
N VAL A 43 -5.93 7.44 -3.53
CA VAL A 43 -4.49 7.55 -3.31
C VAL A 43 -4.22 8.76 -2.42
N TYR A 44 -3.37 8.58 -1.41
CA TYR A 44 -2.91 9.66 -0.54
C TYR A 44 -1.45 9.43 -0.17
N TYR A 45 -0.75 10.49 0.21
CA TYR A 45 0.64 10.47 0.60
C TYR A 45 0.82 11.27 1.89
N LEU A 46 1.67 10.76 2.77
CA LEU A 46 2.14 11.47 3.95
C LEU A 46 3.52 12.01 3.64
N TYR A 47 3.74 13.28 3.93
CA TYR A 47 4.99 13.99 3.66
C TYR A 47 5.33 14.89 4.84
N GLU A 48 6.62 15.22 4.97
CA GLU A 48 7.16 16.02 6.08
C GLU A 48 6.72 15.51 7.47
N VAL A 49 6.64 14.18 7.61
CA VAL A 49 6.33 13.54 8.87
C VAL A 49 7.51 13.73 9.81
N VAL A 50 7.26 14.37 10.96
CA VAL A 50 8.27 14.58 11.99
C VAL A 50 8.82 13.23 12.45
N LYS A 51 10.15 13.13 12.59
CA LYS A 51 10.81 11.91 13.07
C LYS A 51 10.29 11.54 14.47
N GLU A 52 10.26 10.25 14.79
CA GLU A 52 9.76 9.70 16.07
C GLU A 52 8.24 9.86 16.28
N THR A 53 7.48 10.37 15.31
CA THR A 53 6.02 10.45 15.45
C THR A 53 5.38 9.10 15.14
N VAL A 54 4.61 8.57 16.07
CA VAL A 54 3.75 7.40 15.83
C VAL A 54 2.44 7.87 15.18
N ARG A 55 2.00 7.12 14.16
CA ARG A 55 0.71 7.31 13.48
C ARG A 55 0.09 5.93 13.26
N GLY A 56 -1.23 5.89 13.17
CA GLY A 56 -1.97 4.63 13.14
C GLY A 56 -2.77 4.51 14.42
N GLU A 57 -2.60 3.45 15.20
CA GLU A 57 -3.34 3.21 16.46
C GLU A 57 -4.87 3.10 16.30
N HIS A 58 -5.32 2.73 15.10
CA HIS A 58 -6.71 2.40 14.85
C HIS A 58 -6.79 1.24 13.86
N ALA A 59 -7.91 0.53 13.91
CA ALA A 59 -8.23 -0.53 12.97
C ALA A 59 -9.26 -0.05 11.95
N HIS A 60 -9.21 -0.65 10.76
CA HIS A 60 -10.24 -0.48 9.76
C HIS A 60 -11.08 -1.76 9.65
N ARG A 61 -12.39 -1.59 9.40
CA ARG A 61 -13.32 -2.72 9.24
C ARG A 61 -13.28 -3.32 7.83
N ASP A 62 -13.34 -2.47 6.81
CA ASP A 62 -13.51 -2.88 5.41
C ASP A 62 -12.46 -2.26 4.48
N LEU A 63 -11.48 -1.51 5.01
CA LEU A 63 -10.46 -0.84 4.19
C LEU A 63 -9.28 -1.78 3.93
N GLU A 64 -8.95 -1.96 2.65
CA GLU A 64 -7.71 -2.58 2.20
C GLU A 64 -6.70 -1.49 1.77
N GLN A 65 -5.44 -1.64 2.15
CA GLN A 65 -4.41 -0.62 1.91
C GLN A 65 -3.10 -1.25 1.45
N VAL A 66 -2.47 -0.62 0.46
CA VAL A 66 -1.03 -0.81 0.18
C VAL A 66 -0.29 0.40 0.72
N VAL A 67 0.78 0.13 1.46
CA VAL A 67 1.64 1.14 2.07
C VAL A 67 3.00 1.11 1.38
N ILE A 68 3.46 2.26 0.89
CA ILE A 68 4.71 2.38 0.12
C ILE A 68 5.56 3.49 0.72
N ALA A 69 6.80 3.16 1.08
CA ALA A 69 7.83 4.15 1.37
C ALA A 69 8.35 4.75 0.06
N ILE A 70 7.68 5.80 -0.43
CA ILE A 70 8.05 6.49 -1.68
C ILE A 70 9.47 7.07 -1.58
N SER A 71 9.84 7.58 -0.39
CA SER A 71 11.19 8.05 -0.06
C SER A 71 11.44 7.82 1.42
N GLY A 72 12.68 7.42 1.77
CA GLY A 72 13.06 7.09 3.14
C GLY A 72 12.56 5.72 3.59
N ALA A 73 12.30 5.59 4.89
CA ALA A 73 11.84 4.37 5.52
C ALA A 73 10.99 4.68 6.76
N PHE A 74 10.16 3.73 7.16
CA PHE A 74 9.39 3.74 8.40
C PHE A 74 9.07 2.30 8.81
N ASP A 75 8.72 2.12 10.07
CA ASP A 75 8.24 0.85 10.60
C ASP A 75 6.71 0.78 10.53
N VAL A 76 6.19 -0.39 10.19
CA VAL A 76 4.76 -0.71 10.28
C VAL A 76 4.59 -1.84 11.26
N VAL A 77 3.82 -1.60 12.32
CA VAL A 77 3.41 -2.62 13.28
C VAL A 77 1.95 -2.93 13.00
N VAL A 78 1.62 -4.21 12.83
CA VAL A 78 0.25 -4.70 12.60
C VAL A 78 -0.10 -5.72 13.68
N ASP A 79 -1.32 -5.61 14.20
CA ASP A 79 -1.95 -6.49 15.21
C ASP A 79 -3.29 -6.97 14.67
#